data_AF-A0A2D9CLJ9-F1
#
_entry.id   AF-A0A2D9CLJ9-F1
#
_cell.length_a   1.000
_cell.length_b   1.000
_cell.length_c   1.000
_cell.angle_alpha   90.00
_cell.angle_beta   90.00
_cell.angle_gamma   90.00
#
_symmetry.space_group_name_H-M   'P 1'
#
loop_
_entity.id
_entity.type
_entity.pdbx_description
1 polymer ?
#
loop_
_entity_poly.entity_id
_entity_poly.type
_entity_poly.pdbx_seq_one_letter_code
_entity_poly.pdbx_strand_id
1 'polypeptide(L)'
;MMIRLAQVAHIQSAPVQNQSSPNFGVQDFAAELKKVMRGVEVAPRDAVSMWVYRPQDTYAMGFIAYADYMDNCKDNTYRYSVLAPNITNNKYQQGERQQMSSSLHLSKAVKNAATHLRPLNVSQVMAQVQTKFSVASYAASSTIETDTRQLIQRIGVSSNHMFIAATNSNMKDKAPPLYKELKHMVDTNYVFLDKEFEADLRSAIVAAENLAETIKSRNSLYEFVEVYQSGDQTRFRGQAEVTTARHLSVLPRRHFGKDFDYLQDELPEHLAGGVAVLSMLDVGTYVPGAGYRAGTNLFYIQSV
;
A
#
# COMPACT_ATOMS: atom_id res chain seq x y z
N MET A 1 -0.70 -1.52 14.89
CA MET A 1 -0.09 -1.86 13.58
C MET A 1 -0.74 -3.15 13.13
N MET A 2 -1.18 -3.24 11.88
CA MET A 2 -1.88 -4.43 11.38
C MET A 2 -0.88 -5.56 11.10
N ILE A 3 -1.30 -6.79 11.35
CA ILE A 3 -0.57 -8.01 11.03
C ILE A 3 -0.22 -8.05 9.55
N ARG A 4 1.03 -8.42 9.23
CA ARG A 4 1.48 -8.59 7.85
C ARG A 4 1.13 -9.97 7.36
N LEU A 5 0.45 -10.03 6.22
CA LEU A 5 -0.04 -11.27 5.63
C LEU A 5 0.71 -11.53 4.32
N ALA A 6 0.96 -12.81 4.03
CA ALA A 6 1.53 -13.22 2.77
C ALA A 6 0.45 -13.24 1.67
N GLN A 7 0.85 -12.86 0.45
CA GLN A 7 0.00 -13.04 -0.73
C GLN A 7 -0.13 -14.53 -1.05
N VAL A 8 -1.32 -14.98 -1.41
CA VAL A 8 -1.59 -16.39 -1.71
C VAL A 8 -0.76 -16.89 -2.88
N ALA A 9 -0.61 -16.08 -3.93
CA ALA A 9 0.25 -16.40 -5.07
C ALA A 9 1.70 -16.69 -4.66
N HIS A 10 2.24 -15.98 -3.65
CA HIS A 10 3.58 -16.24 -3.13
C HIS A 10 3.63 -17.50 -2.27
N ILE A 11 2.57 -17.80 -1.50
CA ILE A 11 2.48 -19.04 -0.73
C ILE A 11 2.47 -20.25 -1.66
N GLN A 12 1.69 -20.20 -2.75
CA GLN A 12 1.53 -21.30 -3.71
C GLN A 12 2.74 -21.52 -4.60
N SER A 13 3.52 -20.47 -4.88
CA SER A 13 4.74 -20.56 -5.71
C SER A 13 6.02 -20.87 -4.92
N ALA A 14 5.97 -20.88 -3.58
CA ALA A 14 7.15 -21.12 -2.76
C ALA A 14 7.68 -22.57 -2.92
N PRO A 15 8.96 -22.79 -3.29
CA PRO A 15 9.52 -24.12 -3.45
C PRO A 15 9.55 -24.87 -2.12
N VAL A 16 9.14 -26.14 -2.16
CA VAL A 16 9.00 -27.03 -0.98
C VAL A 16 10.30 -27.16 -0.17
N GLN A 17 11.47 -27.02 -0.82
CA GLN A 17 12.78 -27.18 -0.19
C GLN A 17 13.15 -26.06 0.81
N ASN A 18 12.48 -24.90 0.77
CA ASN A 18 12.76 -23.77 1.66
C ASN A 18 11.76 -23.63 2.82
N GLN A 19 10.87 -24.62 3.03
CA GLN A 19 9.85 -24.56 4.07
C GLN A 19 10.32 -25.30 5.32
N SER A 20 10.51 -24.56 6.42
CA SER A 20 10.75 -25.16 7.74
C SER A 20 9.64 -26.15 8.06
N SER A 21 9.99 -27.38 8.48
CA SER A 21 9.00 -28.34 8.96
C SER A 21 8.35 -27.81 10.24
N PRO A 22 7.04 -27.46 10.23
CA PRO A 22 6.39 -26.92 11.41
C PRO A 22 6.33 -27.96 12.53
N ASN A 23 6.28 -27.55 13.79
CA ASN A 23 6.15 -28.50 14.90
C ASN A 23 4.83 -29.30 14.84
N PHE A 24 4.79 -30.47 15.47
CA PHE A 24 3.61 -31.35 15.43
C PHE A 24 2.34 -30.68 15.95
N GLY A 25 2.43 -29.83 16.98
CA GLY A 25 1.25 -29.17 17.55
C GLY A 25 0.55 -28.24 16.55
N VAL A 26 1.29 -27.48 15.74
CA VAL A 26 0.64 -26.65 14.70
C VAL A 26 0.15 -27.50 13.52
N GLN A 27 0.81 -28.63 13.21
CA GLN A 27 0.32 -29.57 12.19
C GLN A 27 -1.01 -30.22 12.61
N ASP A 28 -1.13 -30.68 13.86
CA ASP A 28 -2.37 -31.21 14.42
C ASP A 28 -3.48 -30.15 14.41
N PHE A 29 -3.12 -28.92 14.75
CA PHE A 29 -4.04 -27.79 14.68
C PHE A 29 -4.54 -27.53 13.27
N ALA A 30 -3.65 -27.56 12.28
CA ALA A 30 -4.00 -27.41 10.88
C ALA A 30 -4.93 -28.54 10.40
N ALA A 31 -4.65 -29.78 10.79
CA ALA A 31 -5.44 -30.95 10.43
C ALA A 31 -6.87 -30.87 10.96
N GLU A 32 -7.05 -30.51 12.24
CA GLU A 32 -8.38 -30.32 12.83
C GLU A 32 -9.11 -29.12 12.23
N LEU A 33 -8.40 -28.03 11.94
CA LEU A 33 -8.99 -26.85 11.33
C LEU A 33 -9.58 -27.16 9.94
N LYS A 34 -8.87 -27.92 9.11
CA LYS A 34 -9.34 -28.34 7.77
C LYS A 34 -10.59 -29.21 7.81
N LYS A 35 -10.84 -29.95 8.89
CA LYS A 35 -12.07 -30.72 9.07
C LYS A 35 -13.29 -29.80 9.31
N VAL A 36 -13.08 -28.68 9.99
CA VAL A 36 -14.13 -27.73 10.37
C VAL A 36 -14.37 -26.67 9.30
N MET A 37 -13.31 -26.20 8.63
CA MET A 37 -13.37 -25.16 7.60
C MET A 37 -13.14 -25.72 6.20
N ARG A 38 -14.23 -25.83 5.42
CA ARG A 38 -14.15 -26.25 4.01
C ARG A 38 -13.52 -25.15 3.14
N GLY A 39 -12.77 -25.57 2.12
CA GLY A 39 -12.16 -24.67 1.13
C GLY A 39 -10.95 -23.88 1.64
N VAL A 40 -10.39 -24.29 2.78
CA VAL A 40 -9.20 -23.67 3.38
C VAL A 40 -7.99 -24.55 3.16
N GLU A 41 -6.90 -23.90 2.76
CA GLU A 41 -5.57 -24.48 2.63
C GLU A 41 -4.63 -23.93 3.69
N VAL A 42 -3.57 -24.68 3.93
CA VAL A 42 -2.54 -24.35 4.93
C VAL A 42 -1.17 -24.56 4.31
N ALA A 43 -0.23 -23.69 4.66
CA ALA A 43 1.16 -23.81 4.24
C ALA A 43 2.10 -23.43 5.39
N PRO A 44 3.28 -24.07 5.51
CA PRO A 44 4.30 -23.65 6.46
C PRO A 44 4.61 -22.15 6.34
N ARG A 45 4.65 -21.45 7.48
CA ARG A 45 5.13 -20.07 7.58
C ARG A 45 6.52 -20.04 8.20
N ASP A 46 6.68 -20.77 9.30
CA ASP A 46 7.95 -20.99 9.98
C ASP A 46 7.88 -22.31 10.79
N ALA A 47 8.86 -22.56 11.66
CA ALA A 47 8.94 -23.79 12.46
C ALA A 47 7.80 -23.98 13.47
N VAL A 48 7.02 -22.94 13.78
CA VAL A 48 5.96 -23.00 14.80
C VAL A 48 4.59 -22.52 14.31
N SER A 49 4.51 -22.04 13.06
CA SER A 49 3.31 -21.43 12.50
C SER A 49 3.05 -21.83 11.05
N MET A 50 1.76 -21.79 10.68
CA MET A 50 1.28 -22.10 9.33
C MET A 50 0.31 -21.02 8.87
N TRP A 51 0.49 -20.54 7.65
CA TRP A 51 -0.48 -19.69 6.95
C TRP A 51 -1.78 -20.44 6.75
N VAL A 52 -2.90 -19.72 6.87
CA VAL A 52 -4.23 -20.24 6.56
C VAL A 52 -4.87 -19.33 5.52
N TYR A 53 -5.25 -19.90 4.38
CA TYR A 53 -5.68 -19.14 3.23
C TYR A 53 -6.75 -19.87 2.41
N ARG A 54 -7.36 -19.16 1.48
CA ARG A 54 -8.17 -19.73 0.40
C ARG A 54 -7.44 -19.49 -0.92
N PRO A 55 -7.38 -20.47 -1.84
CA PRO A 55 -6.65 -20.32 -3.10
C PRO A 55 -7.04 -19.10 -3.94
N GLN A 56 -8.30 -18.68 -3.87
CA GLN A 56 -8.85 -17.56 -4.63
C GLN A 56 -8.64 -16.19 -3.98
N ASP A 57 -8.26 -16.13 -2.70
CA ASP A 57 -8.09 -14.86 -1.98
C ASP A 57 -6.73 -14.23 -2.33
N THR A 58 -6.63 -12.90 -2.31
CA THR A 58 -5.36 -12.21 -2.58
C THR A 58 -4.30 -12.44 -1.49
N TYR A 59 -4.74 -12.48 -0.23
CA TYR A 59 -3.89 -12.64 0.96
C TYR A 59 -4.37 -13.79 1.84
N ALA A 60 -3.46 -14.38 2.61
CA ALA A 60 -3.82 -15.29 3.68
C ALA A 60 -4.79 -14.63 4.67
N MET A 61 -5.75 -15.39 5.20
CA MET A 61 -6.70 -14.90 6.20
C MET A 61 -6.02 -14.63 7.56
N GLY A 62 -4.87 -15.25 7.78
CA GLY A 62 -4.10 -15.19 9.00
C GLY A 62 -3.13 -16.36 9.09
N PHE A 63 -2.61 -16.62 10.28
CA PHE A 63 -1.85 -17.82 10.56
C PHE A 63 -2.21 -18.42 11.91
N ILE A 64 -2.00 -19.73 12.01
CA ILE A 64 -2.09 -20.49 13.25
C ILE A 64 -0.69 -20.82 13.73
N ALA A 65 -0.53 -20.95 15.04
CA ALA A 65 0.76 -21.26 15.64
C ALA A 65 0.61 -22.10 16.91
N TYR A 66 1.65 -22.86 17.22
CA TYR A 66 1.77 -23.58 18.48
C TYR A 66 3.13 -23.27 19.13
N ALA A 67 3.14 -22.29 20.02
CA ALA A 67 4.31 -21.82 20.74
C ALA A 67 3.89 -20.99 21.97
N ASP A 68 4.86 -20.54 22.77
CA ASP A 68 4.61 -19.57 23.84
C ASP A 68 4.75 -18.13 23.31
N TYR A 69 3.61 -17.45 23.13
CA TYR A 69 3.52 -16.07 22.67
C TYR A 69 3.27 -15.06 23.81
N MET A 70 3.33 -15.45 25.09
CA MET A 70 2.99 -14.58 26.23
C MET A 70 4.21 -13.76 26.72
N ASP A 71 3.99 -12.54 27.24
CA ASP A 71 5.08 -11.58 27.57
C ASP A 71 6.07 -12.01 28.65
N ASN A 72 5.79 -13.11 29.35
CA ASN A 72 6.61 -13.50 30.49
C ASN A 72 7.32 -14.85 30.32
N CYS A 73 6.97 -15.71 29.34
CA CYS A 73 7.52 -17.07 29.15
C CYS A 73 7.76 -17.92 30.44
N LYS A 74 7.22 -17.51 31.60
CA LYS A 74 7.55 -18.08 32.91
C LYS A 74 7.05 -19.51 33.07
N ASP A 75 6.00 -19.84 32.33
CA ASP A 75 5.34 -21.14 32.42
C ASP A 75 5.82 -22.11 31.32
N ASN A 76 6.64 -21.65 30.37
CA ASN A 76 7.10 -22.41 29.19
C ASN A 76 5.98 -23.22 28.49
N THR A 77 4.75 -22.73 28.58
CA THR A 77 3.56 -23.49 28.19
C THR A 77 3.16 -23.12 26.77
N TYR A 78 3.24 -24.10 25.89
CA TYR A 78 2.87 -23.90 24.49
C TYR A 78 1.36 -23.79 24.36
N ARG A 79 0.92 -22.83 23.54
CA ARG A 79 -0.50 -22.54 23.33
C ARG A 79 -0.80 -22.54 21.84
N TYR A 80 -1.98 -23.05 21.51
CA TYR A 80 -2.55 -22.91 20.19
C TYR A 80 -3.02 -21.46 20.02
N SER A 81 -2.39 -20.75 19.09
CA SER A 81 -2.64 -19.34 18.84
C SER A 81 -3.13 -19.13 17.41
N VAL A 82 -4.09 -18.24 17.26
CA VAL A 82 -4.62 -17.78 15.98
C VAL A 82 -4.32 -16.30 15.87
N LEU A 83 -3.69 -15.89 14.78
CA LEU A 83 -3.40 -14.50 14.50
C LEU A 83 -4.10 -14.11 13.19
N ALA A 84 -5.03 -13.17 13.27
CA ALA A 84 -5.88 -12.78 12.15
C ALA A 84 -6.36 -11.33 12.29
N PRO A 85 -6.51 -10.57 11.20
CA PRO A 85 -7.01 -9.19 11.24
C PRO A 85 -8.35 -8.96 11.96
N ASN A 86 -9.19 -9.98 11.98
CA ASN A 86 -10.53 -9.95 12.58
C ASN A 86 -10.54 -10.19 14.09
N ILE A 87 -9.36 -10.24 14.72
CA ILE A 87 -9.20 -10.35 16.17
C ILE A 87 -8.83 -8.96 16.71
N THR A 88 -9.51 -8.56 17.77
CA THR A 88 -9.14 -7.38 18.58
C THR A 88 -8.85 -7.84 19.99
N ASN A 89 -7.56 -7.88 20.33
CA ASN A 89 -7.08 -8.23 21.66
C ASN A 89 -6.73 -6.95 22.43
N ASN A 90 -7.65 -6.53 23.29
CA ASN A 90 -7.53 -5.31 24.08
C ASN A 90 -6.47 -5.38 25.19
N LYS A 91 -5.77 -6.52 25.37
CA LYS A 91 -4.65 -6.65 26.31
C LYS A 91 -3.37 -6.02 25.78
N TYR A 92 -3.21 -5.97 24.46
CA TYR A 92 -1.98 -5.51 23.81
C TYR A 92 -2.23 -4.18 23.09
N GLN A 93 -1.30 -3.23 23.23
CA GLN A 93 -1.41 -1.92 22.58
C GLN A 93 -0.71 -1.86 21.21
N GLN A 94 0.23 -2.75 20.92
CA GLN A 94 0.96 -2.78 19.64
C GLN A 94 1.37 -4.21 19.25
N GLY A 95 1.73 -4.40 17.98
CA GLY A 95 2.23 -5.67 17.42
C GLY A 95 1.16 -6.69 17.02
N GLU A 96 1.60 -7.83 16.52
CA GLU A 96 0.70 -8.91 16.02
C GLU A 96 -0.18 -9.51 17.14
N ARG A 97 0.26 -9.40 18.40
CA ARG A 97 -0.47 -9.87 19.59
C ARG A 97 -1.80 -9.14 19.81
N GLN A 98 -1.95 -7.92 19.27
CA GLN A 98 -3.24 -7.22 19.24
C GLN A 98 -4.29 -7.94 18.41
N GLN A 99 -3.87 -8.83 17.52
CA GLN A 99 -4.70 -9.57 16.60
C GLN A 99 -4.59 -11.08 16.84
N MET A 100 -4.30 -11.45 18.09
CA MET A 100 -4.07 -12.83 18.52
C MET A 100 -5.12 -13.31 19.52
N SER A 101 -5.57 -14.55 19.34
CA SER A 101 -6.36 -15.33 20.30
C SER A 101 -5.65 -16.64 20.59
N SER A 102 -5.40 -16.96 21.86
CA SER A 102 -4.65 -18.14 22.28
C SER A 102 -5.46 -19.04 23.20
N SER A 103 -5.22 -20.36 23.13
CA SER A 103 -5.82 -21.35 24.01
C SER A 103 -4.86 -22.49 24.35
N LEU A 104 -5.01 -23.07 25.54
CA LEU A 104 -4.33 -24.31 25.93
C LEU A 104 -4.94 -25.55 25.27
N HIS A 105 -6.21 -25.50 24.90
CA HIS A 105 -6.94 -26.64 24.38
C HIS A 105 -7.19 -26.49 22.88
N LEU A 106 -6.79 -27.51 22.12
CA LEU A 106 -6.90 -27.56 20.66
C LEU A 106 -8.35 -27.31 20.18
N SER A 107 -9.33 -27.98 20.79
CA SER A 107 -10.75 -27.85 20.40
C SER A 107 -11.27 -26.42 20.51
N LYS A 108 -10.83 -25.67 21.54
CA LYS A 108 -11.17 -24.26 21.70
C LYS A 108 -10.42 -23.39 20.68
N ALA A 109 -9.15 -23.70 20.42
CA ALA A 109 -8.37 -23.00 19.41
C ALA A 109 -8.95 -23.15 17.99
N VAL A 110 -9.43 -24.34 17.62
CA VAL A 110 -10.13 -24.60 16.35
C VAL A 110 -11.41 -23.77 16.23
N LYS A 111 -12.20 -23.68 17.30
CA LYS A 111 -13.39 -22.80 17.32
C LYS A 111 -13.01 -21.32 17.14
N ASN A 112 -11.96 -20.87 17.82
CA ASN A 112 -11.47 -19.50 17.68
C ASN A 112 -10.95 -19.24 16.25
N ALA A 113 -10.20 -20.19 15.68
CA ALA A 113 -9.69 -20.11 14.31
C ALA A 113 -10.83 -20.00 13.30
N ALA A 114 -11.81 -20.91 13.37
CA ALA A 114 -12.98 -20.90 12.50
C ALA A 114 -13.83 -19.62 12.63
N THR A 115 -13.81 -18.98 13.81
CA THR A 115 -14.52 -17.73 14.04
C THR A 115 -13.84 -16.55 13.37
N HIS A 116 -12.50 -16.47 13.44
CA HIS A 116 -11.74 -15.25 13.10
C HIS A 116 -10.97 -15.31 11.77
N LEU A 117 -10.61 -16.50 11.29
CA LEU A 117 -9.99 -16.68 9.97
C LEU A 117 -11.09 -16.56 8.90
N ARG A 118 -11.37 -15.31 8.53
CA ARG A 118 -12.34 -14.94 7.50
C ARG A 118 -11.62 -14.19 6.39
N PRO A 119 -12.17 -14.20 5.16
CA PRO A 119 -11.67 -13.37 4.07
C PRO A 119 -11.50 -11.92 4.50
N LEU A 120 -10.44 -11.28 4.01
CA LEU A 120 -10.14 -9.89 4.33
C LEU A 120 -11.16 -8.96 3.68
N ASN A 121 -11.57 -7.93 4.41
CA ASN A 121 -12.29 -6.81 3.83
C ASN A 121 -11.33 -5.87 3.06
N VAL A 122 -11.90 -4.95 2.26
CA VAL A 122 -11.14 -4.04 1.40
C VAL A 122 -10.11 -3.24 2.20
N SER A 123 -10.50 -2.63 3.32
CA SER A 123 -9.57 -1.84 4.14
C SER A 123 -8.44 -2.69 4.72
N GLN A 124 -8.69 -3.95 5.05
CA GLN A 124 -7.67 -4.89 5.52
C GLN A 124 -6.68 -5.27 4.41
N VAL A 125 -7.14 -5.45 3.18
CA VAL A 125 -6.27 -5.69 2.01
C VAL A 125 -5.44 -4.44 1.71
N MET A 126 -6.08 -3.28 1.63
CA MET A 126 -5.42 -1.99 1.39
C MET A 126 -4.32 -1.72 2.42
N ALA A 127 -4.58 -2.01 3.70
CA ALA A 127 -3.60 -1.84 4.77
C ALA A 127 -2.30 -2.66 4.58
N GLN A 128 -2.33 -3.77 3.83
CA GLN A 128 -1.14 -4.56 3.52
C GLN A 128 -0.18 -3.83 2.57
N VAL A 129 -0.70 -2.94 1.72
CA VAL A 129 0.05 -2.28 0.64
C VAL A 129 0.21 -0.76 0.81
N GLN A 130 -0.57 -0.13 1.68
CA GLN A 130 -0.56 1.33 1.89
C GLN A 130 0.82 1.92 2.14
N THR A 131 1.64 1.27 2.97
CA THR A 131 2.99 1.78 3.26
C THR A 131 3.88 1.76 2.02
N LYS A 132 3.76 0.74 1.16
CA LYS A 132 4.55 0.67 -0.08
C LYS A 132 4.10 1.75 -1.07
N PHE A 133 2.79 1.94 -1.21
CA PHE A 133 2.22 3.02 -2.01
C PHE A 133 2.72 4.40 -1.56
N SER A 134 2.61 4.69 -0.26
CA SER A 134 3.07 5.97 0.33
C SER A 134 4.56 6.21 0.08
N VAL A 135 5.40 5.19 0.24
CA VAL A 135 6.85 5.28 -0.02
C VAL A 135 7.13 5.49 -1.51
N ALA A 136 6.47 4.76 -2.41
CA ALA A 136 6.68 4.88 -3.85
C ALA A 136 6.27 6.26 -4.39
N SER A 137 5.10 6.76 -3.96
CA SER A 137 4.63 8.11 -4.31
C SER A 137 5.57 9.20 -3.78
N TYR A 138 6.10 9.03 -2.56
CA TYR A 138 7.10 9.94 -2.01
C TYR A 138 8.42 9.89 -2.78
N ALA A 139 8.93 8.71 -3.10
CA ALA A 139 10.20 8.52 -3.81
C ALA A 139 10.20 9.15 -5.21
N ALA A 140 9.07 9.04 -5.93
CA ALA A 140 8.90 9.71 -7.22
C ALA A 140 9.02 11.25 -7.08
N SER A 141 8.43 11.80 -6.02
CA SER A 141 8.49 13.24 -5.75
C SER A 141 9.86 13.70 -5.27
N SER A 142 10.52 12.92 -4.40
CA SER A 142 11.80 13.33 -3.79
C SER A 142 12.96 13.38 -4.80
N THR A 143 12.92 12.50 -5.80
CA THR A 143 13.93 12.47 -6.87
C THR A 143 13.81 13.74 -7.72
N ILE A 144 12.60 14.02 -8.20
CA ILE A 144 12.31 15.25 -8.96
C ILE A 144 12.63 16.49 -8.13
N GLU A 145 12.28 16.51 -6.85
CA GLU A 145 12.60 17.65 -5.97
C GLU A 145 14.12 17.89 -5.87
N THR A 146 14.91 16.82 -5.81
CA THR A 146 16.37 16.90 -5.72
C THR A 146 16.97 17.42 -7.03
N ASP A 147 16.53 16.90 -8.17
CA ASP A 147 17.00 17.32 -9.50
C ASP A 147 16.62 18.78 -9.77
N THR A 148 15.37 19.17 -9.46
CA THR A 148 14.91 20.56 -9.55
C THR A 148 15.74 21.49 -8.67
N ARG A 149 16.08 21.07 -7.44
CA ARG A 149 16.92 21.85 -6.53
C ARG A 149 18.33 22.06 -7.11
N GLN A 150 18.92 21.04 -7.70
CA GLN A 150 20.24 21.15 -8.34
C GLN A 150 20.23 22.11 -9.53
N LEU A 151 19.20 22.08 -10.37
CA LEU A 151 19.04 23.01 -11.49
C LEU A 151 18.89 24.46 -11.01
N ILE A 152 18.06 24.69 -9.99
CA ILE A 152 17.87 26.02 -9.40
C ILE A 152 19.16 26.56 -8.75
N GLN A 153 20.01 25.69 -8.22
CA GLN A 153 21.30 26.11 -7.67
C GLN A 153 22.28 26.60 -8.75
N ARG A 154 22.21 26.09 -9.98
CA ARG A 154 23.11 26.51 -11.07
C ARG A 154 22.87 27.96 -11.51
N ILE A 155 21.62 28.42 -11.42
CA ILE A 155 21.26 29.83 -11.65
C ILE A 155 21.52 30.74 -10.43
N GLY A 156 22.29 30.27 -9.44
CA GLY A 156 22.71 31.06 -8.28
C GLY A 156 21.64 31.23 -7.20
N VAL A 157 20.55 30.47 -7.24
CA VAL A 157 19.46 30.56 -6.26
C VAL A 157 19.59 29.44 -5.23
N SER A 158 19.79 29.81 -3.96
CA SER A 158 20.01 28.86 -2.87
C SER A 158 18.73 28.16 -2.38
N SER A 159 17.56 28.69 -2.72
CA SER A 159 16.26 28.17 -2.28
C SER A 159 15.32 27.94 -3.46
N ASN A 160 14.79 26.72 -3.57
CA ASN A 160 13.73 26.39 -4.51
C ASN A 160 12.38 27.03 -4.17
N HIS A 161 12.24 27.66 -3.00
CA HIS A 161 11.00 28.31 -2.57
C HIS A 161 10.51 29.37 -3.56
N MET A 162 11.42 30.10 -4.23
CA MET A 162 11.03 31.10 -5.23
C MET A 162 10.29 30.48 -6.42
N PHE A 163 10.80 29.34 -6.91
CA PHE A 163 10.24 28.64 -8.06
C PHE A 163 8.99 27.83 -7.66
N ILE A 164 9.04 27.10 -6.54
CA ILE A 164 7.91 26.28 -6.07
C ILE A 164 6.71 27.14 -5.69
N ALA A 165 6.90 28.29 -5.02
CA ALA A 165 5.79 29.19 -4.70
C ALA A 165 5.11 29.71 -5.97
N ALA A 166 5.87 29.89 -7.05
CA ALA A 166 5.34 30.41 -8.30
C ALA A 166 4.62 29.36 -9.16
N THR A 167 4.97 28.08 -9.01
CA THR A 167 4.34 26.97 -9.75
C THR A 167 3.23 26.29 -8.96
N ASN A 168 3.16 26.50 -7.65
CA ASN A 168 2.06 26.00 -6.82
C ASN A 168 0.79 26.86 -6.99
N SER A 169 -0.31 26.26 -7.44
CA SER A 169 -1.59 26.94 -7.66
C SER A 169 -2.12 27.69 -6.43
N ASN A 170 -1.84 27.18 -5.22
CA ASN A 170 -2.30 27.80 -3.97
C ASN A 170 -1.43 29.00 -3.54
N MET A 171 -0.29 29.21 -4.20
CA MET A 171 0.66 30.28 -3.90
C MET A 171 0.99 31.14 -5.12
N LYS A 172 0.30 30.93 -6.26
CA LYS A 172 0.62 31.59 -7.54
C LYS A 172 0.58 33.12 -7.44
N ASP A 173 -0.35 33.67 -6.66
CA ASP A 173 -0.44 35.12 -6.41
C ASP A 173 0.73 35.64 -5.56
N LYS A 174 1.36 34.75 -4.79
CA LYS A 174 2.54 35.00 -3.94
C LYS A 174 3.85 34.65 -4.62
N ALA A 175 3.83 34.34 -5.92
CA ALA A 175 5.06 34.16 -6.70
C ALA A 175 5.97 35.38 -6.53
N PRO A 176 7.24 35.21 -6.13
CA PRO A 176 8.13 36.34 -5.90
C PRO A 176 8.30 37.19 -7.18
N PRO A 177 8.37 38.54 -7.07
CA PRO A 177 8.52 39.42 -8.23
C PRO A 177 9.68 39.03 -9.14
N LEU A 178 10.83 38.64 -8.57
CA LEU A 178 12.00 38.19 -9.33
C LEU A 178 11.71 37.00 -10.24
N TYR A 179 10.94 36.01 -9.77
CA TYR A 179 10.55 34.88 -10.62
C TYR A 179 9.68 35.34 -11.79
N LYS A 180 8.72 36.25 -11.54
CA LYS A 180 7.82 36.77 -12.59
C LYS A 180 8.62 37.47 -13.68
N GLU A 181 9.59 38.30 -13.31
CA GLU A 181 10.48 38.98 -14.25
C GLU A 181 11.33 37.98 -15.04
N LEU A 182 11.98 37.02 -14.38
CA LEU A 182 12.80 36.01 -15.04
C LEU A 182 11.99 35.14 -16.02
N LYS A 183 10.78 34.71 -15.61
CA LYS A 183 9.88 33.96 -16.48
C LYS A 183 9.41 34.82 -17.66
N HIS A 184 9.06 36.09 -17.42
CA HIS A 184 8.68 37.01 -18.49
C HIS A 184 9.81 37.24 -19.50
N MET A 185 11.06 37.37 -19.06
CA MET A 185 12.22 37.47 -19.96
C MET A 185 12.35 36.22 -20.85
N VAL A 186 12.18 35.03 -20.27
CA VAL A 186 12.18 33.76 -21.01
C VAL A 186 11.01 33.69 -22.01
N ASP A 187 9.81 34.10 -21.60
CA ASP A 187 8.59 34.06 -22.40
C ASP A 187 8.58 35.11 -23.54
N THR A 188 9.30 36.23 -23.37
CA THR A 188 9.42 37.31 -24.36
C THR A 188 10.62 37.16 -25.30
N ASN A 189 11.29 36.01 -25.29
CA ASN A 189 12.51 35.74 -26.07
C ASN A 189 13.59 36.81 -25.84
N TYR A 190 13.72 37.29 -24.60
CA TYR A 190 14.82 38.16 -24.21
C TYR A 190 16.16 37.47 -24.51
N VAL A 191 17.10 38.22 -25.11
CA VAL A 191 18.42 37.71 -25.43
C VAL A 191 19.33 37.89 -24.22
N PHE A 192 19.51 36.82 -23.46
CA PHE A 192 20.45 36.83 -22.33
C PHE A 192 21.90 36.93 -22.83
N LEU A 193 22.71 37.69 -22.09
CA LEU A 193 24.15 37.83 -22.33
C LEU A 193 24.88 36.52 -22.04
N ASP A 194 24.51 35.87 -20.94
CA ASP A 194 25.02 34.56 -20.54
C ASP A 194 24.09 33.47 -21.07
N LYS A 195 24.61 32.66 -22.01
CA LYS A 195 23.86 31.58 -22.66
C LYS A 195 23.75 30.33 -21.82
N GLU A 196 24.69 30.09 -20.91
CA GLU A 196 24.60 28.99 -19.96
C GLU A 196 23.51 29.29 -18.94
N PHE A 197 23.48 30.53 -18.43
CA PHE A 197 22.40 30.99 -17.55
C PHE A 197 21.02 30.88 -18.23
N GLU A 198 20.90 31.28 -19.50
CA GLU A 198 19.64 31.14 -20.25
C GLU A 198 19.15 29.69 -20.30
N ALA A 199 20.05 28.75 -20.61
CA ALA A 199 19.74 27.33 -20.69
C ALA A 199 19.36 26.74 -19.33
N ASP A 200 20.10 27.08 -18.27
CA ASP A 200 19.82 26.63 -16.91
C ASP A 200 18.52 27.25 -16.38
N LEU A 201 18.22 28.52 -16.68
CA LEU A 201 16.98 29.18 -16.28
C LEU A 201 15.75 28.53 -16.92
N ARG A 202 15.81 28.26 -18.24
CA ARG A 202 14.73 27.53 -18.94
C ARG A 202 14.52 26.15 -18.34
N SER A 203 15.61 25.43 -18.07
CA SER A 203 15.58 24.10 -17.45
C SER A 203 14.99 24.14 -16.03
N ALA A 204 15.36 25.14 -15.23
CA ALA A 204 14.86 25.32 -13.88
C ALA A 204 13.37 25.65 -13.84
N ILE A 205 12.87 26.47 -14.78
CA ILE A 205 11.43 26.77 -14.90
C ILE A 205 10.64 25.50 -15.21
N VAL A 206 11.06 24.75 -16.24
CA VAL A 206 10.41 23.48 -16.63
C VAL A 206 10.45 22.46 -15.48
N ALA A 207 11.59 22.33 -14.81
CA ALA A 207 11.73 21.42 -13.67
C ALA A 207 10.86 21.82 -12.47
N ALA A 208 10.65 23.12 -12.24
CA ALA A 208 9.77 23.61 -11.19
C ALA A 208 8.28 23.41 -11.51
N GLU A 209 7.89 23.53 -12.78
CA GLU A 209 6.54 23.24 -13.27
C GLU A 209 6.24 21.73 -13.12
N ASN A 210 7.15 20.86 -13.57
CA ASN A 210 7.06 19.40 -13.40
C ASN A 210 6.98 18.97 -11.92
N LEU A 211 7.78 19.59 -11.05
CA LEU A 211 7.74 19.32 -9.62
C LEU A 211 6.38 19.70 -9.01
N ALA A 212 5.79 20.83 -9.42
CA ALA A 212 4.47 21.24 -8.93
C ALA A 212 3.37 20.26 -9.34
N GLU A 213 3.39 19.77 -10.59
CA GLU A 213 2.46 18.74 -11.04
C GLU A 213 2.63 17.43 -10.26
N THR A 214 3.88 17.04 -10.00
CA THR A 214 4.18 15.84 -9.20
C THR A 214 3.66 15.98 -7.76
N ILE A 215 3.88 17.14 -7.12
CA ILE A 215 3.36 17.43 -5.77
C ILE A 215 1.84 17.40 -5.76
N LYS A 216 1.19 17.96 -6.79
CA LYS A 216 -0.27 17.93 -6.95
C LYS A 216 -0.78 16.49 -7.06
N SER A 217 -0.14 15.66 -7.88
CA SER A 217 -0.47 14.23 -8.01
C SER A 217 -0.27 13.49 -6.69
N ARG A 218 0.84 13.71 -5.97
CA ARG A 218 1.07 13.09 -4.65
C ARG A 218 0.00 13.47 -3.61
N ASN A 219 -0.50 14.70 -3.67
CA ASN A 219 -1.53 15.19 -2.76
C ASN A 219 -2.97 14.94 -3.26
N SER A 220 -3.13 14.28 -4.41
CA SER A 220 -4.44 13.92 -4.93
C SER A 220 -5.08 12.79 -4.12
N LEU A 221 -6.38 12.63 -4.32
CA LEU A 221 -7.11 11.46 -3.87
C LEU A 221 -6.88 10.31 -4.86
N TYR A 222 -7.01 9.10 -4.34
CA TYR A 222 -6.85 7.85 -5.07
C TYR A 222 -8.04 6.94 -4.78
N GLU A 223 -8.29 6.02 -5.69
CA GLU A 223 -9.21 4.92 -5.50
C GLU A 223 -8.39 3.63 -5.46
N PHE A 224 -8.48 2.92 -4.34
CA PHE A 224 -7.88 1.60 -4.21
C PHE A 224 -8.79 0.57 -4.88
N VAL A 225 -8.24 -0.28 -5.73
CA VAL A 225 -8.95 -1.33 -6.46
C VAL A 225 -8.25 -2.67 -6.27
N GLU A 226 -9.01 -3.67 -5.86
CA GLU A 226 -8.65 -5.09 -5.88
C GLU A 226 -9.49 -5.81 -6.93
N VAL A 227 -8.81 -6.46 -7.88
CA VAL A 227 -9.43 -7.35 -8.87
C VAL A 227 -9.45 -8.76 -8.30
N TYR A 228 -10.62 -9.38 -8.21
CA TYR A 228 -10.76 -10.72 -7.65
C TYR A 228 -11.75 -11.57 -8.45
N GLN A 229 -11.62 -12.89 -8.31
CA GLN A 229 -12.53 -13.85 -8.93
C GLN A 229 -13.59 -14.28 -7.91
N SER A 230 -14.85 -14.23 -8.33
CA SER A 230 -15.99 -14.76 -7.57
C SER A 230 -16.74 -15.74 -8.46
N GLY A 231 -16.45 -17.04 -8.30
CA GLY A 231 -16.85 -18.04 -9.28
C GLY A 231 -16.15 -17.80 -10.62
N ASP A 232 -16.92 -17.75 -11.71
CA ASP A 232 -16.41 -17.49 -13.06
C ASP A 232 -16.45 -16.00 -13.45
N GLN A 233 -16.76 -15.11 -12.51
CA GLN A 233 -16.88 -13.68 -12.74
C GLN A 233 -15.72 -12.89 -12.14
N THR A 234 -15.13 -12.03 -12.95
CA THR A 234 -14.16 -11.02 -12.49
C THR A 234 -14.91 -9.86 -11.85
N ARG A 235 -14.52 -9.49 -10.63
CA ARG A 235 -15.13 -8.39 -9.87
C ARG A 235 -14.06 -7.42 -9.40
N PHE A 236 -14.50 -6.19 -9.15
CA PHE A 236 -13.64 -5.08 -8.77
C PHE A 236 -14.18 -4.48 -7.48
N ARG A 237 -13.47 -4.69 -6.36
CA ARG A 237 -13.84 -4.05 -5.10
C ARG A 237 -12.78 -3.07 -4.66
N GLY A 238 -13.18 -2.06 -3.91
CA GLY A 238 -12.27 -0.98 -3.62
C GLY A 238 -12.81 0.04 -2.66
N GLN A 239 -12.00 1.07 -2.45
CA GLN A 239 -12.28 2.16 -1.53
C GLN A 239 -11.86 3.47 -2.17
N ALA A 240 -12.78 4.45 -2.19
CA ALA A 240 -12.53 5.77 -2.74
C ALA A 240 -11.86 6.72 -1.74
N GLU A 241 -11.44 7.89 -2.24
CA GLU A 241 -10.87 9.00 -1.44
C GLU A 241 -9.67 8.60 -0.58
N VAL A 242 -8.85 7.68 -1.06
CA VAL A 242 -7.64 7.21 -0.40
C VAL A 242 -6.53 8.24 -0.59
N THR A 243 -5.78 8.54 0.47
CA THR A 243 -4.64 9.46 0.42
C THR A 243 -3.31 8.72 0.41
N THR A 244 -2.21 9.43 0.13
CA THR A 244 -0.84 8.90 0.21
C THR A 244 -0.30 8.79 1.65
N ALA A 245 -1.15 8.96 2.67
CA ALA A 245 -0.74 8.87 4.07
C ALA A 245 -0.18 7.48 4.40
N ARG A 246 0.97 7.45 5.10
CA ARG A 246 1.71 6.21 5.39
C ARG A 246 0.96 5.24 6.33
N HIS A 247 0.16 5.80 7.24
CA HIS A 247 -0.56 5.04 8.26
C HIS A 247 -2.06 5.35 8.21
N LEU A 248 -2.86 4.34 7.90
CA LEU A 248 -4.32 4.45 7.92
C LEU A 248 -4.88 4.76 9.32
N SER A 249 -4.13 4.45 10.39
CA SER A 249 -4.50 4.74 11.78
C SER A 249 -4.34 6.21 12.18
N VAL A 250 -3.62 7.01 11.38
CA VAL A 250 -3.47 8.47 11.60
C VAL A 250 -4.64 9.22 10.97
N LEU A 251 -5.40 8.56 10.10
CA LEU A 251 -6.61 9.12 9.51
C LEU A 251 -7.82 8.73 10.37
N PRO A 252 -8.66 9.69 10.80
CA PRO A 252 -9.95 9.37 11.40
C PRO A 252 -10.72 8.44 10.45
N ARG A 253 -11.42 7.42 10.96
CA ARG A 253 -12.25 6.46 10.16
C ARG A 253 -13.22 7.11 9.15
N ARG A 254 -13.39 8.43 9.21
CA ARG A 254 -14.19 9.28 8.32
C ARG A 254 -13.45 9.80 7.06
N HIS A 255 -12.21 9.41 6.80
CA HIS A 255 -11.39 9.94 5.68
C HIS A 255 -11.18 8.96 4.52
N PHE A 256 -11.89 7.83 4.53
CA PHE A 256 -11.99 7.01 3.34
C PHE A 256 -13.40 7.14 2.81
N GLY A 257 -13.50 7.24 1.49
CA GLY A 257 -14.76 7.22 0.78
C GLY A 257 -15.46 5.87 0.94
N LYS A 258 -16.62 5.75 0.32
CA LYS A 258 -17.42 4.53 0.39
C LYS A 258 -16.66 3.35 -0.25
N ASP A 259 -16.80 2.19 0.38
CA ASP A 259 -16.44 0.92 -0.26
C ASP A 259 -17.33 0.71 -1.49
N PHE A 260 -16.77 0.13 -2.55
CA PHE A 260 -17.50 -0.25 -3.75
C PHE A 260 -17.17 -1.68 -4.15
N ASP A 261 -18.07 -2.29 -4.91
CA ASP A 261 -17.91 -3.59 -5.55
C ASP A 261 -18.68 -3.57 -6.87
N TYR A 262 -17.95 -3.62 -7.98
CA TYR A 262 -18.48 -3.55 -9.34
C TYR A 262 -18.29 -4.87 -10.08
N LEU A 263 -19.26 -5.19 -10.92
CA LEU A 263 -19.06 -6.10 -12.04
C LEU A 263 -18.23 -5.40 -13.14
N GLN A 264 -17.72 -6.19 -14.09
CA GLN A 264 -16.88 -5.67 -15.17
C GLN A 264 -17.60 -4.62 -16.04
N ASP A 265 -18.88 -4.81 -16.31
CA ASP A 265 -19.75 -3.91 -17.09
C ASP A 265 -20.23 -2.69 -16.29
N GLU A 266 -20.16 -2.76 -14.96
CA GLU A 266 -20.49 -1.65 -14.05
C GLU A 266 -19.29 -0.79 -13.68
N LEU A 267 -18.06 -1.23 -14.01
CA LEU A 267 -16.83 -0.55 -13.63
C LEU A 267 -16.73 0.80 -14.36
N PRO A 268 -16.61 1.93 -13.63
CA PRO A 268 -16.40 3.24 -14.25
C PRO A 268 -15.19 3.25 -15.20
N GLU A 269 -15.33 3.97 -16.32
CA GLU A 269 -14.34 3.99 -17.39
C GLU A 269 -12.94 4.44 -16.91
N HIS A 270 -12.88 5.40 -15.99
CA HIS A 270 -11.59 5.87 -15.45
C HIS A 270 -10.89 4.80 -14.59
N LEU A 271 -11.64 3.97 -13.85
CA LEU A 271 -11.09 2.83 -13.12
C LEU A 271 -10.66 1.73 -14.09
N ALA A 272 -11.47 1.42 -15.09
CA ALA A 272 -11.13 0.42 -16.11
C ALA A 272 -9.85 0.80 -16.87
N GLY A 273 -9.76 2.05 -17.33
CA GLY A 273 -8.58 2.61 -17.99
C GLY A 273 -7.35 2.63 -17.06
N GLY A 274 -7.52 3.05 -15.81
CA GLY A 274 -6.45 3.05 -14.81
C GLY A 274 -5.91 1.65 -14.52
N VAL A 275 -6.78 0.65 -14.35
CA VAL A 275 -6.37 -0.75 -14.18
C VAL A 275 -5.63 -1.24 -15.42
N ALA A 276 -6.12 -0.95 -16.63
CA ALA A 276 -5.49 -1.40 -17.88
C ALA A 276 -4.08 -0.82 -18.04
N VAL A 277 -3.90 0.49 -17.83
CA VAL A 277 -2.60 1.17 -17.91
C VAL A 277 -1.62 0.59 -16.87
N LEU A 278 -2.04 0.52 -15.61
CA LEU A 278 -1.17 0.05 -14.54
C LEU A 278 -0.85 -1.45 -14.67
N SER A 279 -1.73 -2.25 -15.27
CA SER A 279 -1.49 -3.69 -15.51
C SER A 279 -0.36 -3.97 -16.50
N MET A 280 0.03 -3.00 -17.32
CA MET A 280 1.16 -3.10 -18.25
C MET A 280 2.52 -2.82 -17.58
N LEU A 281 2.53 -2.28 -16.35
CA LEU A 281 3.74 -1.86 -15.63
C LEU A 281 4.19 -2.90 -14.60
N ASP A 282 5.44 -2.88 -14.16
CA ASP A 282 5.88 -3.80 -13.11
C ASP A 282 5.20 -3.53 -11.76
N VAL A 283 5.02 -4.58 -10.97
CA VAL A 283 4.51 -4.45 -9.58
C VAL A 283 5.47 -3.58 -8.77
N GLY A 284 4.92 -2.59 -8.08
CA GLY A 284 5.69 -1.60 -7.32
C GLY A 284 5.98 -0.31 -8.08
N THR A 285 5.45 -0.15 -9.30
CA THR A 285 5.64 1.06 -10.11
C THR A 285 4.58 2.11 -9.78
N TYR A 286 5.04 3.34 -9.53
CA TYR A 286 4.21 4.54 -9.38
C TYR A 286 4.39 5.44 -10.60
N VAL A 287 3.27 5.94 -11.15
CA VAL A 287 3.24 6.87 -12.27
C VAL A 287 2.43 8.10 -11.87
N PRO A 288 3.04 9.30 -11.79
CA PRO A 288 2.31 10.55 -11.55
C PRO A 288 1.19 10.73 -12.59
N GLY A 289 0.00 11.12 -12.14
CA GLY A 289 -1.17 11.29 -13.00
C GLY A 289 -1.99 10.02 -13.24
N ALA A 290 -1.41 8.82 -13.04
CA ALA A 290 -2.11 7.55 -13.24
C ALA A 290 -2.33 6.78 -11.93
N GLY A 291 -1.28 6.54 -11.14
CA GLY A 291 -1.40 5.79 -9.89
C GLY A 291 -0.26 4.83 -9.59
N TYR A 292 -0.57 3.71 -8.92
CA TYR A 292 0.39 2.74 -8.41
C TYR A 292 -0.08 1.30 -8.60
N ARG A 293 0.79 0.43 -9.16
CA ARG A 293 0.57 -1.01 -9.19
C ARG A 293 1.07 -1.64 -7.89
N ALA A 294 0.17 -1.88 -6.94
CA ALA A 294 0.50 -2.38 -5.60
C ALA A 294 0.75 -3.90 -5.54
N GLY A 295 0.22 -4.64 -6.51
CA GLY A 295 0.32 -6.09 -6.60
C GLY A 295 -0.12 -6.56 -7.98
N THR A 296 -0.18 -7.87 -8.17
CA THR A 296 -0.64 -8.45 -9.44
C THR A 296 -2.06 -8.01 -9.79
N ASN A 297 -2.92 -7.92 -8.78
CA ASN A 297 -4.35 -7.61 -8.87
C ASN A 297 -4.76 -6.41 -7.99
N LEU A 298 -3.81 -5.58 -7.55
CA LEU A 298 -4.03 -4.47 -6.62
C LEU A 298 -3.52 -3.16 -7.21
N PHE A 299 -4.36 -2.14 -7.20
CA PHE A 299 -4.10 -0.86 -7.85
C PHE A 299 -4.52 0.30 -6.94
N TYR A 300 -3.78 1.40 -7.02
CA TYR A 300 -4.25 2.70 -6.61
C TYR A 300 -4.35 3.55 -7.85
N ILE A 301 -5.53 4.07 -8.16
CA ILE A 301 -5.78 4.88 -9.36
C ILE A 301 -5.99 6.31 -8.90
N GLN A 302 -5.30 7.27 -9.52
CA GLN A 302 -5.47 8.66 -9.16
C GLN A 302 -6.88 9.12 -9.56
N SER A 303 -7.62 9.73 -8.63
CA SER A 303 -8.95 10.26 -8.90
C SER A 303 -8.87 11.45 -9.88
N VAL A 304 -9.88 11.56 -10.75
CA VAL A 304 -10.04 12.66 -11.73
C VAL A 304 -10.55 13.92 -11.05
#